data_AF-G7VYD8-F1
#
_entry.id   AF-G7VYD8-F1
#
_cell.length_a   1.000
_cell.length_b   1.000
_cell.length_c   1.000
_cell.angle_alpha   90.00
_cell.angle_beta   90.00
_cell.angle_gamma   90.00
#
_symmetry.space_group_name_H-M   'P 1'
#
loop_
_entity.id
_entity.type
_entity.pdbx_description
1 polymer ?
#
loop_
_entity_poly.entity_id
_entity_poly.type
_entity_poly.pdbx_seq_one_letter_code
_entity_poly.pdbx_strand_id
1 'polypeptide(L)'
;MRCVILRTFGDKNTFAIQYEFVGNPFNENSLNGETWGRFEFFVYGRDVCQYKREDIVTPFQWNLIYIVEWFSENLKHILSDEAFPLPVEGQNSLEIIDNCLLFESDNDDEFDEWFDTKQEWEFKHSWFSNRAGSFLPDVFFRRVIGKIEIAWNNESMYSSEGISFINPIGVEYVPLGIFEPTIKNFIEDFLDNLLLNSKNKCDAEEVYQKIKKLIK
;
A
#
# COMPACT_ATOMS: atom_id res chain seq x y z
N MET A 1 -15.97 -25.53 -4.17
CA MET A 1 -14.64 -25.30 -4.79
C MET A 1 -14.61 -23.83 -5.18
N ARG A 2 -13.93 -22.95 -4.42
CA ARG A 2 -13.82 -21.52 -4.80
C ARG A 2 -12.94 -21.49 -6.05
N CYS A 3 -13.44 -20.91 -7.15
CA CYS A 3 -12.64 -20.72 -8.35
C CYS A 3 -11.57 -19.68 -8.02
N VAL A 4 -10.31 -20.10 -8.00
CA VAL A 4 -9.17 -19.20 -7.77
C VAL A 4 -8.96 -18.47 -9.09
N ILE A 5 -9.53 -17.28 -9.21
CA ILE A 5 -9.40 -16.44 -10.40
C ILE A 5 -8.41 -15.34 -10.06
N LEU A 6 -7.27 -15.39 -10.74
CA LEU A 6 -6.27 -14.35 -10.72
C LEU A 6 -6.81 -13.12 -11.46
N ARG A 7 -6.79 -11.96 -10.79
CA ARG A 7 -7.29 -10.69 -11.29
C ARG A 7 -6.15 -9.73 -11.57
N THR A 8 -6.24 -8.96 -12.65
CA THR A 8 -5.21 -7.97 -13.02
C THR A 8 -5.88 -6.68 -13.47
N PHE A 9 -5.40 -5.56 -12.95
CA PHE A 9 -5.85 -4.21 -13.28
C PHE A 9 -4.65 -3.39 -13.74
N GLY A 10 -4.75 -2.73 -14.88
CA GLY A 10 -3.65 -1.97 -15.48
C GLY A 10 -2.73 -2.81 -16.38
N ASP A 11 -1.55 -2.27 -16.68
CA ASP A 11 -0.50 -2.89 -17.49
C ASP A 11 0.78 -2.99 -16.67
N LYS A 12 1.29 -4.22 -16.47
CA LYS A 12 2.49 -4.48 -15.66
C LYS A 12 3.71 -3.68 -16.10
N ASN A 13 3.81 -3.32 -17.38
CA ASN A 13 4.95 -2.55 -17.91
C ASN A 13 4.89 -1.06 -17.56
N THR A 14 3.76 -0.58 -17.03
CA THR A 14 3.59 0.81 -16.57
C THR A 14 3.16 0.83 -15.11
N PHE A 15 1.94 0.41 -14.84
CA PHE A 15 1.39 0.26 -13.50
C PHE A 15 0.28 -0.79 -13.49
N ALA A 16 0.37 -1.75 -12.58
CA ALA A 16 -0.69 -2.73 -12.39
C ALA A 16 -0.78 -3.27 -10.97
N ILE A 17 -1.99 -3.67 -10.60
CA ILE A 17 -2.24 -4.51 -9.43
C ILE A 17 -2.70 -5.88 -9.91
N GLN A 18 -2.16 -6.92 -9.28
CA GLN A 18 -2.64 -8.28 -9.44
C GLN A 18 -2.92 -8.90 -8.09
N TYR A 19 -4.06 -9.59 -7.97
CA TYR A 19 -4.41 -10.27 -6.72
C TYR A 19 -5.24 -11.52 -6.95
N GLU A 20 -5.23 -12.41 -5.96
CA GLU A 20 -6.13 -13.55 -5.86
C GLU A 20 -6.41 -13.90 -4.39
N PHE A 21 -7.63 -14.34 -4.09
CA PHE A 21 -7.92 -14.96 -2.79
C PHE A 21 -7.42 -16.40 -2.78
N VAL A 22 -6.73 -16.77 -1.70
CA VAL A 22 -6.19 -18.13 -1.50
C VAL A 22 -6.65 -18.66 -0.14
N GLY A 23 -6.46 -19.96 0.10
CA GLY A 23 -6.82 -20.55 1.39
C GLY A 23 -6.04 -19.91 2.53
N ASN A 24 -6.75 -19.43 3.55
CA ASN A 24 -6.12 -18.93 4.77
C ASN A 24 -5.45 -20.11 5.52
N PRO A 25 -4.13 -20.06 5.77
CA PRO A 25 -3.41 -21.15 6.43
C PRO A 25 -3.74 -21.29 7.92
N PHE A 26 -4.36 -20.29 8.53
CA PHE A 26 -4.68 -20.22 9.96
C PHE A 26 -6.12 -20.61 10.29
N ASN A 27 -6.94 -20.98 9.30
CA ASN A 27 -8.34 -21.37 9.47
C ASN A 27 -9.19 -20.34 10.24
N GLU A 28 -8.87 -19.05 10.09
CA GLU A 28 -9.66 -17.97 10.68
C GLU A 28 -11.03 -17.88 9.99
N ASN A 29 -12.08 -17.79 10.79
CA ASN A 29 -13.46 -17.71 10.29
C ASN A 29 -14.00 -16.27 10.22
N SER A 30 -13.21 -15.27 10.62
CA SER A 30 -13.57 -13.85 10.53
C SER A 30 -13.57 -13.36 9.08
N LEU A 31 -14.17 -12.18 8.83
CA LEU A 31 -14.12 -11.52 7.53
C LEU A 31 -12.67 -11.33 7.05
N ASN A 32 -11.77 -10.87 7.93
CA ASN A 32 -10.35 -10.72 7.61
C ASN A 32 -9.77 -12.04 7.10
N GLY A 33 -10.09 -13.15 7.78
CA GLY A 33 -9.65 -14.48 7.39
C GLY A 33 -10.09 -14.88 5.98
N GLU A 34 -11.24 -14.40 5.52
CA GLU A 34 -11.76 -14.64 4.17
C GLU A 34 -11.05 -13.80 3.09
N THR A 35 -10.33 -12.75 3.48
CA THR A 35 -9.59 -11.86 2.57
C THR A 35 -8.13 -12.27 2.39
N TRP A 36 -7.72 -13.40 2.96
CA TRP A 36 -6.38 -13.93 2.77
C TRP A 36 -6.10 -14.17 1.28
N GLY A 37 -5.01 -13.63 0.78
CA GLY A 37 -4.74 -13.61 -0.66
C GLY A 37 -3.29 -13.31 -1.00
N ARG A 38 -2.98 -13.48 -2.29
CA ARG A 38 -1.74 -13.02 -2.90
C ARG A 38 -1.97 -11.65 -3.52
N PHE A 39 -0.97 -10.79 -3.44
CA PHE A 39 -0.99 -9.47 -4.04
C PHE A 39 0.38 -9.13 -4.63
N GLU A 40 0.36 -8.58 -5.82
CA GLU A 40 1.53 -8.12 -6.57
C GLU A 40 1.28 -6.68 -7.01
N PHE A 41 2.30 -5.83 -6.83
CA PHE A 41 2.22 -4.39 -7.08
C PHE A 41 3.27 -3.99 -8.11
N PHE A 42 2.86 -3.90 -9.36
CA PHE A 42 3.77 -3.67 -10.48
C PHE A 42 3.95 -2.18 -10.76
N VAL A 43 5.21 -1.75 -10.76
CA VAL A 43 5.64 -0.42 -11.19
C VAL A 43 6.75 -0.59 -12.24
N TYR A 44 6.45 -0.23 -13.49
CA TYR A 44 7.35 -0.41 -14.65
C TYR A 44 8.00 -1.81 -14.72
N GLY A 45 7.18 -2.85 -14.60
CA GLY A 45 7.59 -4.26 -14.72
C GLY A 45 8.16 -4.88 -13.45
N ARG A 46 8.35 -4.10 -12.37
CA ARG A 46 8.86 -4.59 -11.09
C ARG A 46 7.72 -4.78 -10.10
N ASP A 47 7.58 -6.01 -9.58
CA ASP A 47 6.74 -6.24 -8.40
C ASP A 47 7.47 -5.75 -7.16
N VAL A 48 6.97 -4.67 -6.57
CA VAL A 48 7.54 -4.02 -5.38
C VAL A 48 7.34 -4.88 -4.13
N CYS A 49 6.29 -5.71 -4.12
CA CYS A 49 5.94 -6.56 -2.98
C CYS A 49 6.63 -7.93 -3.01
N GLN A 50 7.34 -8.26 -4.09
CA GLN A 50 8.03 -9.54 -4.20
C GLN A 50 9.26 -9.58 -3.30
N TYR A 51 9.37 -10.64 -2.52
CA TYR A 51 10.50 -10.84 -1.62
C TYR A 51 11.02 -12.28 -1.68
N LYS A 52 12.22 -12.46 -1.15
CA LYS A 52 12.89 -13.74 -0.98
C LYS A 52 12.93 -14.08 0.51
N ARG A 53 12.63 -15.34 0.84
CA ARG A 53 12.85 -15.93 2.17
C ARG A 53 13.51 -17.29 1.98
N GLU A 54 14.62 -17.55 2.65
CA GLU A 54 15.32 -18.86 2.54
C GLU A 54 15.57 -19.27 1.08
N ASP A 55 16.02 -18.31 0.27
CA ASP A 55 16.23 -18.43 -1.17
C ASP A 55 15.00 -18.65 -2.06
N ILE A 56 13.79 -18.67 -1.49
CA ILE A 56 12.53 -18.84 -2.22
C ILE A 56 11.90 -17.47 -2.50
N VAL A 57 11.76 -17.14 -3.79
CA VAL A 57 11.05 -15.95 -4.25
C VAL A 57 9.55 -16.17 -4.08
N THR A 58 8.89 -15.27 -3.34
CA THR A 58 7.49 -15.39 -2.94
C THR A 58 6.76 -14.08 -3.22
N PRO A 59 5.55 -14.10 -3.81
CA PRO A 59 4.69 -12.93 -3.88
C PRO A 59 4.12 -12.61 -2.48
N PHE A 60 3.80 -11.35 -2.22
CA PHE A 60 3.21 -10.97 -0.93
C PHE A 60 1.90 -11.71 -0.68
N GLN A 61 1.74 -12.19 0.56
CA GLN A 61 0.55 -12.90 1.02
C GLN A 61 0.13 -12.43 2.39
N TRP A 62 -1.13 -12.00 2.52
CA TRP A 62 -1.73 -11.61 3.80
C TRP A 62 -3.25 -11.46 3.67
N ASN A 63 -3.92 -10.99 4.74
CA ASN A 63 -5.28 -10.46 4.65
C ASN A 63 -5.27 -9.18 3.82
N LEU A 64 -5.72 -9.28 2.56
CA LEU A 64 -5.63 -8.19 1.59
C LEU A 64 -6.57 -7.01 1.91
N ILE A 65 -7.53 -7.21 2.82
CA ILE A 65 -8.42 -6.13 3.28
C ILE A 65 -7.64 -4.93 3.83
N TYR A 66 -6.49 -5.14 4.48
CA TYR A 66 -5.71 -4.04 5.05
C TYR A 66 -5.14 -3.10 3.98
N ILE A 67 -4.75 -3.63 2.81
CA ILE A 67 -4.29 -2.84 1.66
C ILE A 67 -5.47 -2.05 1.07
N VAL A 68 -6.62 -2.71 0.92
CA VAL A 68 -7.84 -2.09 0.38
C VAL A 68 -8.35 -0.98 1.28
N GLU A 69 -8.39 -1.21 2.59
CA GLU A 69 -8.76 -0.19 3.59
C GLU A 69 -7.81 1.01 3.52
N TRP A 70 -6.49 0.76 3.50
CA TRP A 70 -5.52 1.85 3.43
C TRP A 70 -5.69 2.70 2.18
N PHE A 71 -5.77 2.08 0.99
CA PHE A 71 -6.00 2.84 -0.24
C PHE A 71 -7.33 3.58 -0.18
N SER A 72 -8.39 2.94 0.33
CA SER A 72 -9.71 3.58 0.39
C SER A 72 -9.70 4.82 1.26
N GLU A 73 -9.03 4.78 2.40
CA GLU A 73 -8.95 5.90 3.36
C GLU A 73 -8.02 7.02 2.86
N ASN A 74 -6.93 6.66 2.16
CA ASN A 74 -5.85 7.58 1.82
C ASN A 74 -5.80 8.01 0.35
N LEU A 75 -6.58 7.42 -0.55
CA LEU A 75 -6.55 7.76 -1.98
C LEU A 75 -6.77 9.26 -2.22
N LYS A 76 -7.68 9.90 -1.47
CA LYS A 76 -7.90 11.36 -1.55
C LYS A 76 -6.64 12.18 -1.25
N HIS A 77 -5.80 11.70 -0.34
CA HIS A 77 -4.55 12.36 0.05
C HIS A 77 -3.48 12.13 -1.02
N ILE A 78 -3.37 10.90 -1.54
CA ILE A 78 -2.46 10.55 -2.64
C ILE A 78 -2.76 11.35 -3.91
N LEU A 79 -4.04 11.56 -4.23
CA LEU A 79 -4.48 12.29 -5.42
C LEU A 79 -4.48 13.82 -5.22
N SER A 80 -4.29 14.30 -3.98
CA SER A 80 -4.22 15.73 -3.68
C SER A 80 -2.91 16.32 -4.19
N ASP A 81 -2.95 17.58 -4.65
CA ASP A 81 -1.75 18.35 -4.99
C ASP A 81 -1.21 19.12 -3.75
N GLU A 82 -1.58 18.69 -2.54
CA GLU A 82 -1.10 19.25 -1.28
C GLU A 82 0.43 19.15 -1.17
N ALA A 83 1.05 20.26 -0.77
CA ALA A 83 2.49 20.30 -0.52
C ALA A 83 2.85 19.50 0.74
N PHE A 84 4.10 19.06 0.81
CA PHE A 84 4.64 18.49 2.05
C PHE A 84 4.54 19.53 3.18
N PRO A 85 4.08 19.16 4.39
CA PRO A 85 3.70 20.12 5.42
C PRO A 85 4.88 20.78 6.15
N LEU A 86 6.09 20.21 6.05
CA LEU A 86 7.28 20.73 6.72
C LEU A 86 8.17 21.50 5.72
N PRO A 87 8.93 22.51 6.16
CA PRO A 87 9.81 23.33 5.33
C PRO A 87 11.11 22.58 4.97
N VAL A 88 10.98 21.42 4.33
CA VAL A 88 12.08 20.54 3.94
C VAL A 88 12.10 20.41 2.41
N GLU A 89 13.30 20.51 1.84
CA GLU A 89 13.52 20.28 0.42
C GLU A 89 13.88 18.82 0.14
N GLY A 90 13.49 18.30 -1.02
CA GLY A 90 13.86 16.97 -1.50
C GLY A 90 13.25 16.70 -2.87
N GLN A 91 13.93 15.93 -3.72
CA GLN A 91 13.45 15.63 -5.07
C GLN A 91 12.31 14.61 -5.07
N ASN A 92 12.30 13.72 -4.08
CA ASN A 92 11.32 12.65 -3.92
C ASN A 92 10.98 12.43 -2.44
N SER A 93 9.96 11.61 -2.17
CA SER A 93 9.47 11.33 -0.82
C SER A 93 10.56 10.76 0.08
N LEU A 94 11.48 9.93 -0.43
CA LEU A 94 12.56 9.34 0.38
C LEU A 94 13.52 10.44 0.87
N GLU A 95 13.97 11.31 -0.03
CA GLU A 95 14.84 12.44 0.32
C GLU A 95 14.15 13.42 1.28
N ILE A 96 12.86 13.71 1.07
CA ILE A 96 12.08 14.57 1.97
C ILE A 96 12.04 13.98 3.37
N ILE A 97 11.71 12.68 3.50
CA ILE A 97 11.61 12.00 4.78
C ILE A 97 12.96 11.89 5.48
N ASP A 98 14.03 11.56 4.75
CA ASP A 98 15.40 11.51 5.28
C ASP A 98 15.84 12.90 5.78
N ASN A 99 15.55 13.95 5.03
CA ASN A 99 15.91 15.32 5.42
C ASN A 99 15.12 15.80 6.64
N CYS A 100 13.90 15.31 6.87
CA CYS A 100 13.18 15.59 8.13
C CYS A 100 13.91 15.07 9.38
N LEU A 101 14.74 14.03 9.25
CA LEU A 101 15.51 13.46 10.36
C LEU A 101 16.70 14.34 10.77
N LEU A 102 17.05 15.35 9.96
CA LEU A 102 18.11 16.30 10.25
C LEU A 102 17.64 17.47 11.11
N PHE A 103 16.35 17.52 11.44
CA PHE A 103 15.79 18.57 12.28
C PHE A 103 16.26 18.43 13.73
N GLU A 104 16.76 19.53 14.29
CA GLU A 104 17.16 19.65 15.68
C GLU A 104 16.58 20.95 16.23
N SER A 105 15.99 20.90 17.42
CA SER A 105 15.56 22.07 18.18
C SER A 105 15.83 21.84 19.66
N ASP A 106 16.26 22.89 20.36
CA ASP A 106 16.38 22.90 21.83
C ASP A 106 15.02 23.09 22.52
N ASN A 107 13.95 23.30 21.74
CA ASN A 107 12.58 23.41 22.23
C ASN A 107 11.84 22.07 22.00
N ASP A 108 11.56 21.36 23.10
CA ASP A 108 10.88 20.06 23.07
C ASP A 108 9.52 20.12 22.34
N ASP A 109 8.72 21.17 22.56
CA ASP A 109 7.40 21.30 21.92
C ASP A 109 7.51 21.41 20.39
N GLU A 110 8.54 22.12 19.90
CA GLU A 110 8.80 22.28 18.46
C GLU A 110 9.34 20.98 17.85
N PHE A 111 10.21 20.27 18.60
CA PHE A 111 10.73 18.97 18.21
C PHE A 111 9.60 17.95 18.08
N ASP A 112 8.71 17.87 19.07
CA ASP A 112 7.58 16.94 19.04
C ASP A 112 6.60 17.27 17.90
N GLU A 113 6.23 18.55 17.73
CA GLU A 113 5.31 18.98 16.65
C GLU A 113 5.88 18.65 15.25
N TRP A 114 7.20 18.78 15.07
CA TRP A 114 7.87 18.42 13.82
C TRP A 114 7.71 16.93 13.48
N PHE A 115 8.00 16.04 14.42
CA PHE A 115 7.93 14.60 14.18
C PHE A 115 6.50 14.06 14.14
N ASP A 116 5.56 14.67 14.88
CA ASP A 116 4.14 14.38 14.76
C ASP A 116 3.62 14.74 13.37
N THR A 117 3.97 15.94 12.87
CA THR A 117 3.58 16.39 11.52
C THR A 117 4.16 15.48 10.43
N LYS A 118 5.44 15.09 10.57
CA LYS A 118 6.07 14.11 9.67
C LYS A 118 5.30 12.78 9.68
N GLN A 119 5.04 12.24 10.86
CA GLN A 119 4.40 10.93 11.03
C GLN A 119 2.96 10.93 10.48
N GLU A 120 2.20 12.01 10.69
CA GLU A 120 0.87 12.17 10.11
C GLU A 120 0.89 12.12 8.58
N TRP A 121 1.89 12.73 7.96
CA TRP A 121 2.05 12.67 6.51
C TRP A 121 2.40 11.25 6.06
N GLU A 122 3.30 10.56 6.77
CA GLU A 122 3.65 9.16 6.48
C GLU A 122 2.43 8.24 6.56
N PHE A 123 1.54 8.39 7.55
CA PHE A 123 0.30 7.61 7.62
C PHE A 123 -0.64 7.82 6.43
N LYS A 124 -0.66 9.05 5.89
CA LYS A 124 -1.52 9.42 4.76
C LYS A 124 -0.92 8.99 3.41
N HIS A 125 0.38 8.75 3.33
CA HIS A 125 1.09 8.58 2.07
C HIS A 125 1.93 7.31 1.99
N SER A 126 2.12 6.57 3.08
CA SER A 126 2.66 5.21 3.08
C SER A 126 1.66 4.20 3.65
N TRP A 127 1.54 3.06 2.97
CA TRP A 127 0.70 1.94 3.44
C TRP A 127 1.32 1.13 4.58
N PHE A 128 2.51 1.50 5.04
CA PHE A 128 3.30 0.67 5.95
C PHE A 128 2.66 0.50 7.33
N SER A 129 1.85 1.48 7.76
CA SER A 129 1.03 1.38 8.98
C SER A 129 0.04 0.23 8.94
N ASN A 130 -0.40 -0.17 7.74
CA ASN A 130 -1.40 -1.21 7.52
C ASN A 130 -0.79 -2.59 7.25
N ARG A 131 0.51 -2.79 7.53
CA ARG A 131 1.16 -4.10 7.37
C ARG A 131 0.55 -5.20 8.24
N ALA A 132 -0.04 -4.86 9.40
CA ALA A 132 -0.72 -5.79 10.28
C ALA A 132 0.05 -7.10 10.59
N GLY A 133 1.38 -7.00 10.79
CA GLY A 133 2.26 -8.15 11.05
C GLY A 133 2.81 -8.89 9.83
N SER A 134 2.47 -8.44 8.61
CA SER A 134 3.01 -8.98 7.35
C SER A 134 4.37 -8.37 6.97
N PHE A 135 4.97 -8.92 5.91
CA PHE A 135 6.15 -8.39 5.23
C PHE A 135 5.78 -7.41 4.11
N LEU A 136 4.90 -6.45 4.40
CA LEU A 136 4.51 -5.40 3.45
C LEU A 136 5.68 -4.41 3.31
N PRO A 137 6.17 -4.10 2.09
CA PRO A 137 7.20 -3.10 1.91
C PRO A 137 6.70 -1.72 2.35
N ASP A 138 7.59 -0.83 2.76
CA ASP A 138 7.26 0.58 2.88
C ASP A 138 7.28 1.22 1.48
N VAL A 139 6.17 1.84 1.09
CA VAL A 139 6.00 2.49 -0.21
C VAL A 139 5.23 3.79 -0.01
N PHE A 140 5.86 4.89 -0.41
CA PHE A 140 5.28 6.22 -0.39
C PHE A 140 4.59 6.55 -1.71
N PHE A 141 3.48 7.26 -1.60
CA PHE A 141 2.62 7.71 -2.68
C PHE A 141 2.31 9.19 -2.51
N ARG A 142 2.65 10.02 -3.51
CA ARG A 142 2.25 11.42 -3.53
C ARG A 142 2.04 11.92 -4.96
N ARG A 143 1.21 12.94 -5.12
CA ARG A 143 1.05 13.58 -6.44
C ARG A 143 2.19 14.55 -6.73
N VAL A 144 2.74 14.45 -7.93
CA VAL A 144 3.76 15.37 -8.47
C VAL A 144 3.42 15.64 -9.93
N ILE A 145 2.98 16.87 -10.22
CA ILE A 145 2.74 17.40 -11.58
C ILE A 145 2.04 16.39 -12.51
N GLY A 146 0.78 16.08 -12.22
CA GLY A 146 -0.05 15.19 -13.04
C GLY A 146 0.36 13.71 -13.05
N LYS A 147 1.32 13.33 -12.20
CA LYS A 147 1.74 11.94 -11.95
C LYS A 147 1.64 11.62 -10.46
N ILE A 148 1.60 10.34 -10.14
CA ILE A 148 1.82 9.82 -8.79
C ILE A 148 3.26 9.34 -8.71
N GLU A 149 4.02 9.94 -7.81
CA GLU A 149 5.29 9.40 -7.36
C GLU A 149 5.01 8.16 -6.50
N ILE A 150 5.72 7.08 -6.81
CA ILE A 150 5.77 5.84 -6.04
C ILE A 150 7.22 5.64 -5.65
N ALA A 151 7.54 5.75 -4.37
CA ALA A 151 8.91 5.74 -3.87
C ALA A 151 9.07 4.74 -2.73
N TRP A 152 10.14 3.95 -2.74
CA TRP A 152 10.38 2.92 -1.74
C TRP A 152 11.87 2.67 -1.53
N ASN A 153 12.24 2.38 -0.28
CA ASN A 153 13.55 1.87 0.10
C ASN A 153 13.38 0.83 1.20
N ASN A 154 13.60 -0.43 0.83
CA ASN A 154 13.38 -1.61 1.65
C ASN A 154 14.63 -2.52 1.70
N GLU A 155 15.84 -2.00 1.44
CA GLU A 155 17.08 -2.81 1.36
C GLU A 155 17.37 -3.61 2.63
N SER A 156 17.19 -2.98 3.79
CA SER A 156 17.45 -3.57 5.11
C SER A 156 16.17 -4.02 5.81
N MET A 157 15.02 -3.77 5.20
CA MET A 157 13.72 -4.03 5.81
C MET A 157 13.51 -5.54 6.00
N TYR A 158 13.15 -5.94 7.21
CA TYR A 158 12.94 -7.33 7.61
C TYR A 158 14.16 -8.27 7.45
N SER A 159 15.36 -7.69 7.34
CA SER A 159 16.60 -8.46 7.18
C SER A 159 16.89 -9.36 8.39
N SER A 160 16.50 -8.94 9.61
CA SER A 160 16.57 -9.75 10.83
C SER A 160 15.69 -11.01 10.79
N GLU A 161 14.64 -10.99 9.97
CA GLU A 161 13.69 -12.07 9.75
C GLU A 161 14.07 -12.95 8.54
N GLY A 162 15.22 -12.68 7.91
CA GLY A 162 15.71 -13.41 6.75
C GLY A 162 14.96 -13.09 5.46
N ILE A 163 14.31 -11.92 5.40
CA ILE A 163 13.59 -11.43 4.23
C ILE A 163 14.46 -10.43 3.46
N SER A 164 14.39 -10.49 2.13
CA SER A 164 14.97 -9.48 1.24
C SER A 164 14.05 -9.21 0.07
N PHE A 165 13.72 -7.95 -0.21
CA PHE A 165 12.90 -7.59 -1.37
C PHE A 165 13.69 -7.77 -2.67
N ILE A 166 13.02 -8.26 -3.72
CA ILE A 166 13.64 -8.46 -5.04
C ILE A 166 13.93 -7.12 -5.71
N ASN A 167 13.05 -6.15 -5.51
CA ASN A 167 13.17 -4.78 -6.01
C ASN A 167 13.20 -3.82 -4.82
N PRO A 168 14.31 -3.75 -4.06
CA PRO A 168 14.30 -3.12 -2.74
C PRO A 168 14.24 -1.58 -2.79
N ILE A 169 14.70 -0.95 -3.88
CA ILE A 169 14.68 0.52 -4.02
C ILE A 169 14.05 0.92 -5.34
N GLY A 170 13.28 2.00 -5.32
CA GLY A 170 12.87 2.70 -6.53
C GLY A 170 12.17 4.02 -6.24
N VAL A 171 12.22 4.91 -7.23
CA VAL A 171 11.40 6.11 -7.30
C VAL A 171 10.89 6.19 -8.72
N GLU A 172 9.58 6.13 -8.89
CA GLU A 172 8.94 6.10 -10.20
C GLU A 172 7.74 7.01 -10.25
N TYR A 173 7.42 7.51 -11.44
CA TYR A 173 6.30 8.42 -11.64
C TYR A 173 5.29 7.82 -12.61
N VAL A 174 4.12 7.46 -12.10
CA VAL A 174 3.02 6.87 -12.87
C VAL A 174 2.03 7.96 -13.27
N PRO A 175 1.57 8.02 -14.54
CA PRO A 175 0.54 8.97 -14.93
C PRO A 175 -0.72 8.84 -14.06
N LEU A 176 -1.26 9.97 -13.58
CA LEU A 176 -2.46 10.00 -12.74
C LEU A 176 -3.63 9.24 -13.38
N GLY A 177 -3.84 9.45 -14.70
CA GLY A 177 -4.88 8.78 -15.47
C GLY A 177 -4.70 7.27 -15.66
N ILE A 178 -3.57 6.70 -15.22
CA ILE A 178 -3.35 5.24 -15.13
C ILE A 178 -3.51 4.80 -13.67
N PHE A 179 -2.88 5.50 -12.73
CA PHE A 179 -2.88 5.14 -11.32
C PHE A 179 -4.30 5.10 -10.72
N GLU A 180 -5.02 6.22 -10.80
CA GLU A 180 -6.34 6.36 -10.17
C GLU A 180 -7.35 5.29 -10.62
N PRO A 181 -7.62 5.10 -11.92
CA PRO A 181 -8.57 4.08 -12.34
C PRO A 181 -8.09 2.66 -12.01
N THR A 182 -6.77 2.40 -12.00
CA THR A 182 -6.24 1.08 -11.64
C THR A 182 -6.52 0.76 -10.18
N ILE A 183 -6.25 1.70 -9.26
CA ILE A 183 -6.56 1.54 -7.83
C ILE A 183 -8.06 1.38 -7.60
N LYS A 184 -8.88 2.27 -8.21
CA LYS A 184 -10.34 2.22 -8.05
C LYS A 184 -10.92 0.89 -8.55
N ASN A 185 -10.55 0.44 -9.74
CA ASN A 185 -11.03 -0.84 -10.29
C ASN A 185 -10.62 -2.04 -9.43
N PHE A 186 -9.39 -2.03 -8.89
CA PHE A 186 -8.94 -3.05 -7.95
C PHE A 186 -9.81 -3.10 -6.69
N ILE A 187 -10.05 -1.94 -6.05
CA ILE A 187 -10.89 -1.86 -4.85
C ILE A 187 -12.31 -2.34 -5.16
N GLU A 188 -12.88 -1.96 -6.30
CA GLU A 188 -14.24 -2.35 -6.68
C GLU A 188 -14.38 -3.87 -6.91
N ASP A 189 -13.49 -4.49 -7.67
CA ASP A 189 -13.54 -5.96 -7.87
C ASP A 189 -13.26 -6.71 -6.56
N PHE A 190 -12.36 -6.19 -5.71
CA PHE A 190 -12.12 -6.76 -4.39
C PHE A 190 -13.40 -6.81 -3.56
N LEU A 191 -14.10 -5.69 -3.49
CA LEU A 191 -15.34 -5.54 -2.73
C LEU A 191 -16.47 -6.42 -3.27
N ASP A 192 -16.66 -6.42 -4.60
CA ASP A 192 -17.69 -7.25 -5.24
C ASP A 192 -17.40 -8.74 -5.00
N ASN A 193 -16.14 -9.16 -5.10
CA ASN A 193 -15.71 -10.53 -4.85
C ASN A 193 -15.90 -10.92 -3.37
N LEU A 194 -15.58 -10.02 -2.45
CA LEU A 194 -15.80 -10.22 -1.01
C LEU A 194 -17.30 -10.40 -0.71
N LEU A 195 -18.15 -9.51 -1.20
CA LEU A 195 -19.61 -9.60 -1.01
C LEU A 195 -20.19 -10.91 -1.56
N LEU A 196 -19.77 -11.31 -2.77
CA LEU A 196 -20.27 -12.53 -3.39
C LEU A 196 -19.88 -13.77 -2.60
N ASN A 197 -18.62 -13.85 -2.15
CA ASN A 197 -18.03 -15.09 -1.64
C ASN A 197 -17.91 -15.19 -0.12
N SER A 198 -18.12 -14.10 0.62
CA SER A 198 -18.02 -14.07 2.08
C SER A 198 -19.11 -14.91 2.74
N LYS A 199 -18.73 -15.64 3.80
CA LYS A 199 -19.63 -16.29 4.74
C LYS A 199 -20.12 -15.31 5.82
N ASN A 200 -19.37 -14.25 6.08
CA ASN A 200 -19.67 -13.18 7.02
C ASN A 200 -20.43 -12.03 6.33
N LYS A 201 -21.64 -12.33 5.81
CA LYS A 201 -22.38 -11.41 4.93
C LYS A 201 -22.64 -10.02 5.54
N CYS A 202 -23.00 -9.96 6.83
CA CYS A 202 -23.26 -8.68 7.49
C CYS A 202 -22.01 -7.79 7.54
N ASP A 203 -20.89 -8.35 7.99
CA ASP A 203 -19.62 -7.62 8.10
C ASP A 203 -19.11 -7.22 6.71
N ALA A 204 -19.25 -8.09 5.71
CA ALA A 204 -18.88 -7.80 4.33
C ALA A 204 -19.69 -6.62 3.76
N GLU A 205 -21.00 -6.55 4.05
CA GLU A 205 -21.85 -5.44 3.64
C GLU A 205 -21.47 -4.13 4.34
N GLU A 206 -21.15 -4.18 5.64
CA GLU A 206 -20.69 -3.01 6.37
C GLU A 206 -19.39 -2.43 5.78
N VAL A 207 -18.39 -3.30 5.54
CA VAL A 207 -17.13 -2.93 4.89
C VAL A 207 -17.36 -2.37 3.49
N TYR A 208 -18.22 -3.01 2.69
CA TYR A 208 -18.58 -2.55 1.35
C TYR A 208 -19.14 -1.12 1.38
N GLN A 209 -20.13 -0.88 2.24
CA GLN A 209 -20.77 0.43 2.35
C GLN A 209 -19.81 1.50 2.91
N LYS A 210 -18.93 1.14 3.85
CA LYS A 210 -17.87 2.04 4.35
C LYS A 210 -16.94 2.45 3.20
N ILE A 211 -16.37 1.49 2.49
CA ILE A 211 -15.36 1.75 1.47
C ILE A 211 -15.94 2.46 0.24
N LYS A 212 -17.13 2.06 -0.23
CA LYS A 212 -17.81 2.73 -1.36
C LYS A 212 -18.10 4.21 -1.11
N LYS A 213 -18.17 4.66 0.15
CA LYS A 213 -18.30 6.09 0.48
C LYS A 213 -16.97 6.84 0.38
N LEU A 214 -15.85 6.17 0.61
CA LEU A 214 -14.52 6.76 0.62
C LEU A 214 -13.92 6.93 -0.78
N ILE A 215 -14.26 6.03 -1.71
CA ILE A 215 -13.68 6.01 -3.07
C ILE A 215 -14.52 6.76 -4.13
N LYS A 216 -15.64 7.36 -3.74
CA LYS A 216 -16.47 8.24 -4.60
C LYS A 216 -15.76 9.55 -4.87
#